data_AF-E3S5B5-F1
#
_entry.id   AF-E3S5B5-F1
#
_cell.length_a   1.000
_cell.length_b   1.000
_cell.length_c   1.000
_cell.angle_alpha   90.00
_cell.angle_beta   90.00
_cell.angle_gamma   90.00
#
_symmetry.space_group_name_H-M   'P 1'
#
loop_
_entity.id
_entity.type
_entity.pdbx_description
1 polymer ?
#
loop_
_entity_poly.entity_id
_entity_poly.type
_entity_poly.pdbx_seq_one_letter_code
_entity_poly.pdbx_strand_id
1 'polypeptide(L)'
;MKLVGEARRAGMHLTVADVFMHPILQDLSRNCRKVNDCAVELIMPFSLLSPATKEDILSTQQSLDTTMDVDIIVDILPVTHSQKIYLCRGLDDPRVAFNHFYVDIGPQLDLELLRDSCRKLVDHFSILRTKFVPHKQEWFQIVLRTLELPFSVFDVDQSMDEASHAMCMQDIKRTDPLEVPTSFKLLRNKSETSRLIVRLSHAQYDGVCLPVIFQTLVSIYQQEPLYPAVEFSSYLAHARLWRNSVLKCKNRLLLA
;
A
#
# COMPACT_ATOMS: atom_id res chain seq x y z
N MET A 1 -2.44 4.09 -20.50
CA MET A 1 -1.39 4.36 -19.49
C MET A 1 -0.19 3.42 -19.60
N LYS A 2 -0.35 2.11 -19.85
CA LYS A 2 0.78 1.16 -20.00
C LYS A 2 1.84 1.63 -21.01
N LEU A 3 1.44 2.07 -22.21
CA LEU A 3 2.34 2.61 -23.23
C LEU A 3 3.28 3.72 -22.71
N VAL A 4 2.73 4.70 -21.96
CA VAL A 4 3.52 5.79 -21.37
C VAL A 4 4.54 5.26 -20.35
N GLY A 5 4.15 4.28 -19.54
CA GLY A 5 5.04 3.62 -18.57
C GLY A 5 6.17 2.84 -19.25
N GLU A 6 5.86 2.06 -20.30
CA GLU A 6 6.84 1.34 -21.11
C GLU A 6 7.80 2.31 -21.83
N ALA A 7 7.27 3.38 -22.42
CA ALA A 7 8.07 4.41 -23.08
C ALA A 7 9.06 5.04 -22.10
N ARG A 8 8.61 5.40 -20.89
CA ARG A 8 9.49 5.95 -19.85
C ARG A 8 10.60 4.98 -19.47
N ARG A 9 10.31 3.68 -19.34
CA ARG A 9 11.33 2.64 -19.09
C ARG A 9 12.33 2.51 -20.24
N ALA A 10 11.92 2.81 -21.46
CA ALA A 10 12.79 2.88 -22.63
C ALA A 10 13.48 4.26 -22.82
N GLY A 11 13.45 5.15 -21.83
CA GLY A 11 14.09 6.47 -21.89
C GLY A 11 13.34 7.51 -22.73
N MET A 12 12.06 7.27 -22.99
CA MET A 12 11.20 8.12 -23.81
C MET A 12 10.19 8.87 -22.96
N HIS A 13 10.12 10.20 -23.14
CA HIS A 13 9.06 11.02 -22.57
C HIS A 13 7.84 10.95 -23.46
N LEU A 14 6.74 10.48 -22.87
CA LEU A 14 5.41 10.55 -23.45
C LEU A 14 4.44 10.86 -22.31
N THR A 15 3.48 11.73 -22.53
CA THR A 15 2.38 11.95 -21.60
C THR A 15 1.14 11.20 -22.07
N VAL A 16 0.17 11.02 -21.17
CA VAL A 16 -1.14 10.49 -21.56
C VAL A 16 -1.83 11.44 -22.55
N ALA A 17 -1.67 12.75 -22.38
CA ALA A 17 -2.20 13.73 -23.30
C ALA A 17 -1.60 13.56 -24.71
N ASP A 18 -0.29 13.33 -24.83
CA ASP A 18 0.36 13.10 -26.13
C ASP A 18 -0.26 11.91 -26.86
N VAL A 19 -0.54 10.81 -26.15
CA VAL A 19 -1.19 9.60 -26.71
C VAL A 19 -2.57 9.91 -27.30
N PHE A 20 -3.37 10.75 -26.61
CA PHE A 20 -4.70 11.10 -27.08
C PHE A 20 -4.69 12.19 -28.16
N MET A 21 -3.75 13.14 -28.09
CA MET A 21 -3.63 14.23 -29.07
C MET A 21 -2.99 13.75 -30.38
N HIS A 22 -2.16 12.71 -30.33
CA HIS A 22 -1.47 12.15 -31.48
C HIS A 22 -1.69 10.63 -31.53
N PRO A 23 -2.88 10.12 -31.90
CA PRO A 23 -3.17 8.68 -31.84
C PRO A 23 -2.42 7.84 -32.90
N ILE A 24 -1.69 8.48 -33.81
CA ILE A 24 -0.89 7.83 -34.86
C ILE A 24 0.56 7.68 -34.37
N LEU A 25 1.11 6.47 -34.43
CA LEU A 25 2.46 6.16 -33.93
C LEU A 25 3.55 7.06 -34.54
N GLN A 26 3.42 7.39 -35.82
CA GLN A 26 4.35 8.31 -36.49
C GLN A 26 4.36 9.69 -35.83
N ASP A 27 3.19 10.21 -35.47
CA ASP A 27 3.07 11.53 -34.83
C ASP A 27 3.52 11.49 -33.36
N LEU A 28 3.27 10.38 -32.65
CA LEU A 28 3.85 10.16 -31.31
C LEU A 28 5.37 10.14 -31.36
N SER A 29 5.95 9.45 -32.34
CA SER A 29 7.40 9.35 -32.46
C SER A 29 8.07 10.71 -32.73
N ARG A 30 7.39 11.60 -33.46
CA ARG A 30 7.87 12.97 -33.74
C ARG A 30 7.82 13.87 -32.51
N ASN A 31 6.85 13.68 -31.63
CA ASN A 31 6.67 14.47 -30.41
C ASN A 31 7.36 13.86 -29.18
N CYS A 32 7.86 12.64 -29.30
CA CYS A 32 8.56 11.95 -28.22
C CYS A 32 9.92 12.59 -27.97
N ARG A 33 10.17 12.98 -26.72
CA ARG A 33 11.47 13.53 -26.29
C ARG A 33 12.27 12.45 -25.58
N LYS A 34 13.56 12.29 -25.89
CA LYS A 34 14.44 11.47 -25.05
C LYS A 34 14.59 12.15 -23.69
N VAL A 35 14.39 11.39 -22.63
CA VAL A 35 14.67 11.85 -21.27
C VAL A 35 16.10 11.43 -20.96
N ASN A 36 16.98 12.39 -20.69
CA ASN A 36 18.21 12.10 -19.95
C ASN A 36 17.79 11.82 -18.51
N ASP A 37 18.14 10.64 -18.00
CA ASP A 37 17.81 10.09 -16.68
C ASP A 37 17.01 11.03 -15.77
N CYS A 38 15.70 10.78 -15.64
CA CYS A 38 14.99 11.23 -14.45
C CYS A 38 15.54 10.43 -13.27
N ALA A 39 16.59 10.95 -12.63
CA ALA A 39 17.02 10.45 -11.34
C ALA A 39 15.79 10.41 -10.43
N VAL A 40 15.44 9.22 -9.94
CA VAL A 40 14.42 9.09 -8.90
C VAL A 40 14.98 9.84 -7.70
N GLU A 41 14.36 10.97 -7.38
CA GLU A 41 14.81 11.83 -6.29
C GLU A 41 14.70 11.03 -4.99
N LEU A 42 15.84 10.77 -4.35
CA LEU A 42 15.89 10.01 -3.10
C LEU A 42 15.17 10.81 -2.01
N ILE A 43 14.02 10.30 -1.57
CA ILE A 43 13.26 10.93 -0.49
C ILE A 43 13.81 10.45 0.84
N MET A 44 14.50 11.35 1.54
CA MET A 44 15.03 11.07 2.86
C MET A 44 13.90 10.79 3.86
N PRO A 45 14.05 9.83 4.77
CA PRO A 45 13.07 9.60 5.83
C PRO A 45 12.72 10.87 6.60
N PHE A 46 11.44 11.01 6.94
CA PHE A 46 10.83 12.15 7.64
C PHE A 46 10.92 13.50 6.91
N SER A 47 11.49 13.57 5.71
CA SER A 47 11.70 14.83 4.98
C SER A 47 10.41 15.48 4.49
N LEU A 48 9.30 14.73 4.45
CA LEU A 48 8.00 15.26 4.05
C LEU A 48 7.24 15.95 5.20
N LEU A 49 7.77 15.94 6.42
CA LEU A 49 7.18 16.58 7.60
C LEU A 49 8.02 17.74 8.12
N SER A 50 7.40 18.60 8.92
CA SER A 50 8.15 19.53 9.77
C SER A 50 8.72 18.79 10.99
N PRO A 51 9.90 19.19 11.52
CA PRO A 51 10.45 18.58 12.73
C PRO A 51 9.49 18.61 13.92
N ALA A 52 8.75 19.72 14.10
CA ALA A 52 7.77 19.87 15.17
C ALA A 52 6.60 18.87 15.03
N THR A 53 6.10 18.67 13.81
CA THR A 53 5.02 17.69 13.56
C THR A 53 5.49 16.26 13.80
N LYS A 54 6.71 15.93 13.40
CA LYS A 54 7.30 14.60 13.65
C LYS A 54 7.34 14.31 15.16
N GLU A 55 7.91 15.22 15.94
CA GLU A 55 8.09 15.04 17.39
C GLU A 55 6.75 14.92 18.12
N ASP A 56 5.77 15.75 17.74
CA ASP A 56 4.41 15.74 18.31
C ASP A 56 3.67 14.42 18.02
N ILE A 57 3.82 13.86 16.81
CA ILE A 57 3.26 12.54 16.48
C ILE A 57 3.95 11.45 17.29
N LEU A 58 5.29 11.43 17.36
CA LEU A 58 6.04 10.41 18.07
C LEU A 58 5.68 10.38 19.56
N SER A 59 5.67 11.54 20.22
CA SER A 59 5.28 11.67 21.63
C SER A 59 3.83 11.24 21.88
N THR A 60 2.90 11.61 20.99
CA THR A 60 1.51 11.15 21.06
C THR A 60 1.44 9.62 20.99
N GLN A 61 2.17 9.01 20.05
CA GLN A 61 2.16 7.55 19.87
C GLN A 61 2.76 6.80 21.05
N GLN A 62 3.88 7.28 21.61
CA GLN A 62 4.48 6.71 22.82
C GLN A 62 3.55 6.83 24.05
N SER A 63 2.74 7.90 24.11
CA SER A 63 1.77 8.07 25.21
C SER A 63 0.56 7.12 25.10
N LEU A 64 0.15 6.78 23.88
CA LEU A 64 -0.98 5.87 23.62
C LEU A 64 -0.57 4.41 23.77
N ASP A 65 0.66 4.08 23.37
CA ASP A 65 1.23 2.75 23.47
C ASP A 65 2.67 2.86 23.99
N THR A 66 2.79 2.71 25.31
CA THR A 66 4.08 2.76 26.01
C THR A 66 5.02 1.60 25.63
N THR A 67 4.53 0.58 24.93
CA THR A 67 5.33 -0.55 24.45
C THR A 67 5.89 -0.31 23.04
N MET A 68 5.46 0.76 22.37
CA MET A 68 5.95 1.10 21.04
C MET A 68 7.39 1.61 21.11
N ASP A 69 8.28 0.81 20.54
CA ASP A 69 9.64 1.22 20.27
C ASP A 69 9.66 2.15 19.04
N VAL A 70 10.08 3.41 19.24
CA VAL A 70 10.18 4.40 18.15
C VAL A 70 11.28 4.06 17.14
N ASP A 71 12.25 3.23 17.49
CA ASP A 71 13.34 2.82 16.59
C ASP A 71 12.87 1.90 15.45
N ILE A 72 11.68 1.30 15.63
CA ILE A 72 11.01 0.55 14.57
C ILE A 72 10.35 1.48 13.56
N ILE A 73 10.21 2.79 13.79
CA ILE A 73 9.60 3.71 12.82
C ILE A 73 10.65 4.13 11.79
N VAL A 74 10.41 3.78 10.52
CA VAL A 74 11.29 4.16 9.40
C VAL A 74 10.94 5.54 8.87
N ASP A 75 9.65 5.86 8.79
CA ASP A 75 9.19 7.14 8.26
C ASP A 75 7.79 7.48 8.78
N ILE A 76 7.45 8.77 8.77
CA ILE A 76 6.09 9.26 8.97
C ILE A 76 5.74 10.12 7.76
N LEU A 77 4.68 9.72 7.06
CA LEU A 77 4.25 10.37 5.82
C LEU A 77 2.85 10.96 5.98
N PRO A 78 2.54 12.09 5.32
CA PRO A 78 1.15 12.54 5.22
C PRO A 78 0.33 11.52 4.43
N VAL A 79 -0.96 11.37 4.76
CA VAL A 79 -1.87 10.60 3.90
C VAL A 79 -2.27 11.40 2.65
N THR A 80 -2.63 10.69 1.58
CA THR A 80 -3.34 11.28 0.45
C THR A 80 -4.78 11.61 0.80
N HIS A 81 -5.42 12.45 -0.02
CA HIS A 81 -6.85 12.76 0.16
C HIS A 81 -7.72 11.49 0.05
N SER A 82 -7.43 10.61 -0.91
CA SER A 82 -8.15 9.35 -1.07
C SER A 82 -7.98 8.44 0.15
N GLN A 83 -6.76 8.30 0.67
CA GLN A 83 -6.51 7.56 1.91
C GLN A 83 -7.33 8.14 3.07
N LYS A 84 -7.33 9.47 3.26
CA LYS A 84 -8.12 10.14 4.30
C LYS A 84 -9.61 9.78 4.23
N ILE A 85 -10.20 9.76 3.02
CA ILE A 85 -11.61 9.38 2.82
C ILE A 85 -11.88 7.96 3.33
N TYR A 86 -11.05 6.99 2.97
CA TYR A 86 -11.25 5.60 3.39
C TYR A 86 -11.03 5.42 4.89
N LEU A 87 -10.04 6.10 5.47
CA LEU A 87 -9.76 6.06 6.91
C LEU A 87 -10.93 6.64 7.72
N CYS A 88 -11.44 7.82 7.34
CA CYS A 88 -12.59 8.42 8.02
C CYS A 88 -13.83 7.51 7.94
N ARG A 89 -14.12 6.94 6.77
CA ARG A 89 -15.25 6.01 6.61
C ARG A 89 -15.07 4.74 7.44
N GLY A 90 -13.84 4.23 7.53
CA GLY A 90 -13.52 3.05 8.33
C GLY A 90 -13.69 3.25 9.84
N LEU A 91 -13.50 4.48 10.34
CA LEU A 91 -13.83 4.80 11.73
C LEU A 91 -15.34 4.79 11.99
N ASP A 92 -16.14 5.24 11.02
CA ASP A 92 -17.61 5.28 11.14
C ASP A 92 -18.24 3.89 11.02
N ASP A 93 -17.71 3.03 10.14
CA ASP A 93 -18.17 1.65 9.95
C ASP A 93 -16.96 0.70 9.83
N PRO A 94 -16.69 -0.13 10.86
CA PRO A 94 -15.60 -1.11 10.82
C PRO A 94 -15.67 -2.08 9.63
N ARG A 95 -16.86 -2.31 9.05
CA ARG A 95 -17.03 -3.18 7.87
C ARG A 95 -16.44 -2.59 6.59
N VAL A 96 -16.25 -1.26 6.54
CA VAL A 96 -15.60 -0.59 5.40
C VAL A 96 -14.14 -0.22 5.69
N ALA A 97 -13.69 -0.39 6.94
CA ALA A 97 -12.30 -0.19 7.34
C ALA A 97 -11.36 -1.22 6.68
N PHE A 98 -11.85 -2.45 6.56
CA PHE A 98 -11.08 -3.59 6.09
C PHE A 98 -11.80 -4.35 4.98
N ASN A 99 -11.00 -4.85 4.04
CA ASN A 99 -11.42 -5.76 2.99
C ASN A 99 -10.68 -7.08 3.16
N HIS A 100 -11.37 -8.19 2.92
CA HIS A 100 -10.84 -9.54 3.01
C HIS A 100 -10.80 -10.17 1.63
N PHE A 101 -9.62 -10.60 1.21
CA PHE A 101 -9.38 -11.25 -0.07
C PHE A 101 -9.11 -12.73 0.15
N TYR A 102 -9.64 -13.57 -0.74
CA TYR A 102 -9.47 -15.01 -0.65
C TYR A 102 -8.53 -15.49 -1.75
N VAL A 103 -7.52 -16.26 -1.35
CA VAL A 103 -6.63 -16.98 -2.25
C VAL A 103 -6.80 -18.46 -1.96
N ASP A 104 -7.46 -19.16 -2.89
CA ASP A 104 -7.61 -20.61 -2.82
C ASP A 104 -6.30 -21.28 -3.23
N ILE A 105 -5.85 -22.20 -2.39
CA ILE A 105 -4.59 -22.91 -2.54
C ILE A 105 -4.92 -24.40 -2.69
N GLY A 106 -4.29 -25.01 -3.69
CA GLY A 106 -4.41 -26.45 -3.94
C GLY A 106 -3.84 -27.32 -2.80
N PRO A 107 -3.95 -28.64 -2.94
CA PRO A 107 -3.60 -29.59 -1.87
C PRO A 107 -2.11 -29.60 -1.48
N GLN A 108 -1.23 -29.17 -2.39
CA GLN A 108 0.21 -29.12 -2.18
C GLN A 108 0.66 -27.78 -1.58
N LEU A 109 0.18 -27.47 -0.39
CA LEU A 109 0.57 -26.29 0.36
C LEU A 109 1.77 -26.60 1.28
N ASP A 110 2.90 -25.93 1.03
CA ASP A 110 3.96 -25.79 2.01
C ASP A 110 3.63 -24.59 2.92
N LEU A 111 3.21 -24.91 4.16
CA LEU A 111 2.77 -23.91 5.13
C LEU A 111 3.89 -22.94 5.53
N GLU A 112 5.10 -23.45 5.75
CA GLU A 112 6.21 -22.61 6.20
C GLU A 112 6.69 -21.71 5.06
N LEU A 113 6.76 -22.25 3.83
CA LEU A 113 7.05 -21.45 2.65
C LEU A 113 5.99 -20.37 2.43
N LEU A 114 4.70 -20.66 2.64
CA LEU A 114 3.64 -19.66 2.52
C LEU A 114 3.78 -18.55 3.57
N ARG A 115 4.02 -18.92 4.83
CA ARG A 115 4.23 -17.96 5.92
C ARG A 115 5.41 -17.04 5.63
N ASP A 116 6.53 -17.59 5.18
CA ASP A 116 7.71 -16.83 4.79
C ASP A 116 7.46 -15.96 3.56
N SER A 117 6.62 -16.43 2.62
CA SER A 117 6.23 -15.65 1.45
C SER A 117 5.40 -14.43 1.84
N CYS A 118 4.45 -14.59 2.77
CA CYS A 118 3.69 -13.47 3.33
C CYS A 118 4.60 -12.47 4.07
N ARG A 119 5.60 -12.95 4.83
CA ARG A 119 6.59 -12.07 5.47
C ARG A 119 7.38 -11.25 4.45
N LYS A 120 7.96 -11.92 3.45
CA LYS A 120 8.70 -11.25 2.37
C LYS A 120 7.84 -10.25 1.61
N LEU A 121 6.55 -10.54 1.40
CA LEU A 121 5.61 -9.61 0.76
C LEU A 121 5.45 -8.32 1.59
N VAL A 122 5.25 -8.46 2.90
CA VAL A 122 5.12 -7.33 3.84
C VAL A 122 6.40 -6.50 3.90
N ASP A 123 7.56 -7.16 3.87
CA ASP A 123 8.86 -6.47 3.85
C ASP A 123 9.09 -5.73 2.53
N HIS A 124 8.66 -6.34 1.41
CA HIS A 124 8.81 -5.81 0.06
C HIS A 124 7.95 -4.56 -0.20
N PHE A 125 6.72 -4.54 0.31
CA PHE A 125 5.83 -3.38 0.18
C PHE A 125 5.64 -2.68 1.52
N SER A 126 6.36 -1.56 1.73
CA SER A 126 6.30 -0.77 2.95
C SER A 126 4.89 -0.39 3.41
N ILE A 127 3.95 -0.20 2.48
CA ILE A 127 2.53 0.08 2.77
C ILE A 127 1.82 -1.04 3.53
N LEU A 128 2.29 -2.30 3.42
CA LEU A 128 1.72 -3.45 4.14
C LEU A 128 2.18 -3.52 5.61
N ARG A 129 3.27 -2.83 5.96
CA ARG A 129 3.75 -2.62 7.34
C ARG A 129 3.49 -1.20 7.84
N THR A 130 2.55 -0.50 7.20
CA THR A 130 2.16 0.87 7.55
C THR A 130 0.87 0.86 8.35
N LYS A 131 0.86 1.57 9.48
CA LYS A 131 -0.38 1.91 10.21
C LYS A 131 -0.77 3.37 9.97
N PHE A 132 -2.06 3.65 10.08
CA PHE A 132 -2.60 4.99 9.87
C PHE A 132 -3.11 5.55 11.19
N VAL A 133 -2.63 6.74 11.56
CA VAL A 133 -2.94 7.33 12.86
C VAL A 133 -3.56 8.72 12.69
N PRO A 134 -4.64 9.03 13.44
CA PRO A 134 -5.14 10.39 13.53
C PRO A 134 -4.19 11.20 14.42
N HIS A 135 -3.90 12.43 14.02
CA HIS A 135 -3.22 13.40 14.86
C HIS A 135 -3.80 14.78 14.59
N LYS A 136 -4.43 15.35 15.62
CA LYS A 136 -5.26 16.56 15.52
C LYS A 136 -6.39 16.36 14.48
N GLN A 137 -6.47 17.19 13.44
CA GLN A 137 -7.49 17.11 12.38
C GLN A 137 -6.99 16.42 11.10
N GLU A 138 -5.80 15.81 11.16
CA GLU A 138 -5.13 15.18 10.03
C GLU A 138 -4.80 13.71 10.32
N TRP A 139 -4.41 13.01 9.26
CA TRP A 139 -4.02 11.60 9.30
C TRP A 139 -2.59 11.44 8.78
N PHE A 140 -1.88 10.49 9.39
CA PHE A 140 -0.50 10.19 9.04
C PHE A 140 -0.30 8.69 8.87
N GLN A 141 0.67 8.35 8.04
CA GLN A 141 1.15 7.01 7.80
C GLN A 141 2.41 6.81 8.64
N ILE A 142 2.42 5.82 9.52
CA ILE A 142 3.62 5.40 10.25
C ILE A 142 4.13 4.13 9.60
N VAL A 143 5.29 4.22 8.96
CA VAL A 143 5.92 3.11 8.25
C VAL A 143 6.84 2.38 9.23
N LEU A 144 6.50 1.14 9.58
CA LEU A 144 7.26 0.33 10.54
C LEU A 144 8.35 -0.46 9.82
N ARG A 145 9.56 -0.55 10.36
CA ARG A 145 10.74 -1.25 9.84
C ARG A 145 10.46 -2.73 9.61
N THR A 146 9.87 -3.33 10.62
CA THR A 146 9.46 -4.73 10.65
C THR A 146 8.07 -4.79 11.26
N LEU A 147 7.28 -5.73 10.78
CA LEU A 147 5.99 -6.07 11.37
C LEU A 147 6.09 -7.51 11.88
N GLU A 148 5.75 -7.74 13.14
CA GLU A 148 5.49 -9.11 13.58
C GLU A 148 4.30 -9.63 12.76
N LEU A 149 4.57 -10.57 11.86
CA LEU A 149 3.61 -10.98 10.84
C LEU A 149 2.34 -11.57 11.51
N PRO A 150 1.17 -10.91 11.38
CA PRO A 150 -0.07 -11.43 11.92
C PRO A 150 -0.60 -12.52 10.99
N PHE A 151 -0.06 -13.73 11.17
CA PHE A 151 -0.38 -14.94 10.42
C PHE A 151 -0.93 -16.01 11.36
N SER A 152 -2.15 -16.48 11.11
CA SER A 152 -2.80 -17.51 11.92
C SER A 152 -3.30 -18.66 11.06
N VAL A 153 -3.33 -19.87 11.61
CA VAL A 153 -3.79 -21.09 10.93
C VAL A 153 -4.96 -21.67 11.69
N PHE A 154 -6.01 -22.05 10.98
CA PHE A 154 -7.23 -22.62 11.54
C PHE A 154 -7.62 -23.88 10.76
N ASP A 155 -7.75 -25.00 11.47
CA ASP A 155 -8.37 -26.20 10.93
C ASP A 155 -9.87 -26.10 11.14
N VAL A 156 -10.65 -26.26 10.06
CA VAL A 156 -12.10 -26.07 10.05
C VAL A 156 -12.80 -27.28 9.46
N ASP A 157 -13.94 -27.62 10.05
CA ASP A 157 -14.79 -28.74 9.62
C ASP A 157 -15.95 -28.29 8.71
N GLN A 158 -16.26 -26.99 8.67
CA GLN A 158 -17.30 -26.41 7.80
C GLN A 158 -16.82 -26.25 6.35
N SER A 159 -17.75 -25.86 5.46
CA SER A 159 -17.37 -25.43 4.12
C SER A 159 -16.45 -24.19 4.17
N MET A 160 -15.57 -24.05 3.17
CA MET A 160 -14.64 -22.91 3.12
C MET A 160 -15.36 -21.56 3.10
N ASP A 161 -16.51 -21.47 2.44
CA ASP A 161 -17.26 -20.22 2.35
C ASP A 161 -17.90 -19.83 3.70
N GLU A 162 -18.50 -20.79 4.41
CA GLU A 162 -19.07 -20.56 5.74
C GLU A 162 -17.97 -20.18 6.75
N ALA A 163 -16.87 -20.93 6.77
CA ALA A 163 -15.74 -20.67 7.66
C ALA A 163 -15.10 -19.30 7.37
N SER A 164 -14.91 -18.95 6.09
CA SER A 164 -14.37 -17.66 5.67
C SER A 164 -15.28 -16.51 6.10
N HIS A 165 -16.58 -16.63 5.85
CA HIS A 165 -17.54 -15.59 6.23
C HIS A 165 -17.55 -15.36 7.74
N ALA A 166 -17.61 -16.43 8.54
CA ALA A 166 -17.56 -16.33 9.99
C ALA A 166 -16.25 -15.67 10.48
N MET A 167 -15.12 -16.07 9.91
CA MET A 167 -13.80 -15.51 10.22
C MET A 167 -13.72 -14.01 9.91
N CYS A 168 -14.17 -13.58 8.73
CA CYS A 168 -14.17 -12.16 8.34
C CYS A 168 -15.08 -11.32 9.26
N MET A 169 -16.27 -11.82 9.59
CA MET A 169 -17.20 -11.12 10.49
C MET A 169 -16.67 -11.00 11.92
N GLN A 170 -15.95 -12.02 12.41
CA GLN A 170 -15.30 -11.98 13.72
C GLN A 170 -14.11 -11.04 13.72
N ASP A 171 -13.32 -11.05 12.66
CA ASP A 171 -12.15 -10.21 12.47
C ASP A 171 -12.51 -8.71 12.46
N ILE A 172 -13.55 -8.32 11.70
CA ILE A 172 -14.05 -6.94 11.68
C ILE A 172 -14.44 -6.43 13.08
N LYS A 173 -15.00 -7.31 13.93
CA LYS A 173 -15.44 -6.94 15.28
C LYS A 173 -14.29 -6.80 16.28
N ARG A 174 -13.17 -7.47 16.04
CA ARG A 174 -12.05 -7.56 16.99
C ARG A 174 -10.88 -6.66 16.65
N THR A 175 -10.78 -6.26 15.39
CA THR A 175 -9.63 -5.50 14.91
C THR A 175 -9.80 -4.02 15.23
N ASP A 176 -8.79 -3.44 15.87
CA ASP A 176 -8.72 -1.99 16.03
C ASP A 176 -8.42 -1.34 14.66
N PRO A 177 -9.25 -0.39 14.19
CA PRO A 177 -8.99 0.37 12.96
C PRO A 177 -7.62 1.09 12.90
N LEU A 178 -6.97 1.31 14.04
CA LEU A 178 -5.67 2.00 14.16
C LEU A 178 -4.45 1.07 14.16
N GLU A 179 -4.66 -0.25 14.26
CA GLU A 179 -3.59 -1.24 14.07
C GLU A 179 -3.13 -1.31 12.61
N VAL A 180 -2.02 -2.02 12.36
CA VAL A 180 -1.61 -2.30 10.98
C VAL A 180 -2.70 -3.13 10.30
N PRO A 181 -3.29 -2.66 9.17
CA PRO A 181 -4.46 -3.34 8.61
C PRO A 181 -4.14 -4.72 8.01
N THR A 182 -2.89 -4.94 7.60
CA THR A 182 -2.48 -6.19 6.95
C THR A 182 -2.53 -7.38 7.89
N SER A 183 -3.27 -8.43 7.54
CA SER A 183 -3.30 -9.71 8.27
C SER A 183 -3.54 -10.89 7.34
N PHE A 184 -3.00 -12.04 7.72
CA PHE A 184 -3.09 -13.31 7.00
C PHE A 184 -3.74 -14.36 7.89
N LYS A 185 -4.77 -15.05 7.37
CA LYS A 185 -5.40 -16.17 8.07
C LYS A 185 -5.55 -17.33 7.09
N LEU A 186 -4.92 -18.45 7.39
CA LEU A 186 -5.04 -19.66 6.61
C LEU A 186 -6.12 -20.56 7.20
N LEU A 187 -7.16 -20.84 6.43
CA LEU A 187 -8.14 -21.87 6.73
C LEU A 187 -7.73 -23.17 6.03
N ARG A 188 -7.80 -24.29 6.73
CA ARG A 188 -7.55 -25.63 6.18
C ARG A 188 -8.73 -26.54 6.45
N ASN A 189 -9.19 -27.25 5.43
CA ASN A 189 -10.16 -28.34 5.58
C ASN A 189 -9.44 -29.70 5.58
N LYS A 190 -10.02 -30.69 6.24
CA LYS A 190 -9.61 -32.11 6.20
C LYS A 190 -9.61 -32.71 4.78
N SER A 191 -10.28 -32.08 3.82
CA SER A 191 -10.30 -32.45 2.39
C SER A 191 -9.16 -31.86 1.55
N GLU A 192 -8.05 -31.45 2.19
CA GLU A 192 -6.84 -30.87 1.56
C GLU A 192 -7.06 -29.55 0.80
N THR A 193 -8.19 -28.87 1.00
CA THR A 193 -8.38 -27.50 0.46
C THR A 193 -7.96 -26.48 1.51
N SER A 194 -7.17 -25.50 1.06
CA SER A 194 -6.71 -24.40 1.92
C SER A 194 -7.09 -23.06 1.30
N ARG A 195 -7.48 -22.10 2.14
CA ARG A 195 -7.79 -20.74 1.73
C ARG A 195 -7.02 -19.75 2.58
N LEU A 196 -6.20 -18.94 1.94
CA LEU A 196 -5.55 -17.80 2.58
C LEU A 196 -6.48 -16.59 2.49
N ILE A 197 -6.89 -16.08 3.64
CA ILE A 197 -7.62 -14.82 3.79
C ILE A 197 -6.60 -13.72 4.06
N VAL A 198 -6.56 -12.70 3.20
CA VAL A 198 -5.71 -11.52 3.35
C VAL A 198 -6.59 -10.32 3.67
N ARG A 199 -6.40 -9.75 4.86
CA ARG A 199 -7.04 -8.51 5.29
C ARG A 199 -6.17 -7.33 4.89
N LEU A 200 -6.77 -6.29 4.28
CA LEU A 200 -6.12 -5.01 3.98
C LEU A 200 -7.11 -3.86 4.23
N SER A 201 -6.59 -2.66 4.50
CA SER A 201 -7.41 -1.44 4.39
C SER A 201 -7.37 -0.88 2.98
N HIS A 202 -8.47 -0.28 2.51
CA HIS A 202 -8.48 0.42 1.23
C HIS A 202 -7.52 1.63 1.18
N ALA A 203 -7.01 2.09 2.33
CA ALA A 203 -5.93 3.07 2.40
C ALA A 203 -4.55 2.50 1.99
N GLN A 204 -4.40 1.17 1.92
CA GLN A 204 -3.15 0.50 1.51
C GLN A 204 -3.09 0.17 0.03
N TYR A 205 -4.24 0.07 -0.64
CA TYR A 205 -4.30 -0.40 -2.02
C TYR A 205 -5.36 0.32 -2.87
N ASP A 206 -5.18 0.24 -4.17
CA ASP A 206 -6.16 0.60 -5.18
C ASP A 206 -6.34 -0.55 -6.20
N GLY A 207 -7.23 -0.35 -7.18
CA GLY A 207 -7.48 -1.36 -8.21
C GLY A 207 -6.30 -1.66 -9.14
N VAL A 208 -5.25 -0.82 -9.13
CA VAL A 208 -4.06 -1.00 -9.97
C VAL A 208 -2.99 -1.80 -9.23
N CYS A 209 -2.75 -1.52 -7.95
CA CYS A 209 -1.70 -2.21 -7.20
C CYS A 209 -2.15 -3.55 -6.61
N LEU A 210 -3.45 -3.77 -6.39
CA LEU A 210 -3.93 -5.02 -5.80
C LEU A 210 -3.51 -6.29 -6.58
N PRO A 211 -3.65 -6.36 -7.92
CA PRO A 211 -3.13 -7.49 -8.69
C PRO A 211 -1.61 -7.64 -8.57
N VAL A 212 -0.87 -6.54 -8.46
CA VAL A 212 0.59 -6.56 -8.29
C VAL A 212 0.97 -7.17 -6.95
N ILE A 213 0.26 -6.84 -5.87
CA ILE A 213 0.48 -7.41 -4.53
C ILE A 213 0.33 -8.94 -4.58
N PHE A 214 -0.77 -9.44 -5.13
CA PHE A 214 -1.01 -10.89 -5.21
C PHE A 214 -0.07 -11.60 -6.18
N GLN A 215 0.23 -11.01 -7.34
CA GLN A 215 1.22 -11.58 -8.26
C GLN A 215 2.60 -11.66 -7.60
N THR A 216 2.98 -10.64 -6.81
CA THR A 216 4.24 -10.65 -6.07
C THR A 216 4.24 -11.75 -5.02
N LEU A 217 3.14 -11.97 -4.29
CA LEU A 217 3.02 -13.09 -3.35
C LEU A 217 3.24 -14.44 -4.04
N VAL A 218 2.60 -14.65 -5.20
CA VAL A 218 2.77 -15.86 -6.02
C VAL A 218 4.23 -16.02 -6.47
N SER A 219 4.84 -14.94 -6.97
CA SER A 219 6.24 -14.94 -7.42
C SER A 219 7.19 -15.30 -6.28
N ILE A 220 6.97 -14.74 -5.08
CA ILE A 220 7.76 -15.07 -3.88
C ILE A 220 7.61 -16.54 -3.51
N TYR A 221 6.38 -17.06 -3.51
CA TYR A 221 6.11 -18.46 -3.17
C TYR A 221 6.74 -19.42 -4.19
N GLN A 222 6.74 -19.04 -5.46
CA GLN A 222 7.43 -19.75 -6.55
C GLN A 222 8.95 -19.52 -6.57
N GLN A 223 9.48 -18.73 -5.62
CA GLN A 223 10.91 -18.40 -5.51
C GLN A 223 11.47 -17.68 -6.74
N GLU A 224 10.61 -16.94 -7.44
CA GLU A 224 10.99 -16.10 -8.58
C GLU A 224 11.66 -14.79 -8.11
N PRO A 225 12.55 -14.22 -8.93
CA PRO A 225 13.17 -12.93 -8.62
C PRO A 225 12.14 -11.80 -8.60
N LEU A 226 12.27 -10.90 -7.62
CA LEU A 226 11.42 -9.72 -7.52
C LEU A 226 12.05 -8.51 -8.18
N TYR A 227 11.23 -7.69 -8.82
CA TYR A 227 11.63 -6.36 -9.24
C TYR A 227 11.55 -5.38 -8.05
N PRO A 228 12.45 -4.41 -7.94
CA PRO A 228 12.40 -3.42 -6.86
C PRO A 228 11.05 -2.68 -6.84
N ALA A 229 10.43 -2.62 -5.66
CA ALA A 229 9.27 -1.78 -5.44
C ALA A 229 9.69 -0.30 -5.42
N VAL A 230 8.85 0.57 -5.98
CA VAL A 230 9.01 2.02 -5.83
C VAL A 230 8.31 2.45 -4.55
N GLU A 231 9.03 3.11 -3.66
CA GLU A 231 8.48 3.57 -2.38
C GLU A 231 7.39 4.64 -2.57
N PHE A 232 6.31 4.52 -1.79
CA PHE A 232 5.17 5.44 -1.85
C PHE A 232 5.56 6.90 -1.53
N SER A 233 6.61 7.10 -0.74
CA SER A 233 7.18 8.42 -0.43
C SER A 233 7.63 9.18 -1.70
N SER A 234 8.13 8.47 -2.71
CA SER A 234 8.51 9.06 -4.00
C SER A 234 7.30 9.67 -4.72
N TYR A 235 6.16 8.97 -4.70
CA TYR A 235 4.91 9.49 -5.23
C TYR A 235 4.42 10.71 -4.44
N LEU A 236 4.46 10.67 -3.11
CA LEU A 236 4.03 11.79 -2.27
C LEU A 236 4.87 13.06 -2.50
N ALA A 237 6.19 12.90 -2.60
CA ALA A 237 7.10 14.00 -2.90
C ALA A 237 6.78 14.62 -4.27
N HIS A 238 6.61 13.78 -5.29
CA HIS A 238 6.23 14.24 -6.64
C HIS A 238 4.88 14.98 -6.64
N ALA A 239 3.86 14.42 -5.98
CA ALA A 239 2.53 15.02 -5.90
C ALA A 239 2.55 16.38 -5.17
N ARG A 240 3.39 16.54 -4.14
CA ARG A 240 3.57 17.79 -3.40
C ARG A 240 4.17 18.89 -4.27
N LEU A 241 5.22 18.57 -5.04
CA LEU A 241 5.84 19.51 -5.99
C LEU A 241 4.83 19.98 -7.06
N TRP A 242 4.01 19.06 -7.55
CA TRP A 242 2.98 19.36 -8.54
C TRP A 242 1.88 20.28 -7.99
N ARG A 243 1.37 20.03 -6.78
CA ARG A 243 0.38 20.91 -6.12
C ARG A 243 0.89 22.34 -5.96
N ASN A 244 2.14 22.51 -5.53
CA ASN A 244 2.74 23.84 -5.39
C ASN A 244 2.82 24.59 -6.72
N SER A 245 3.07 23.86 -7.82
CA SER A 245 3.12 24.43 -9.17
C SER A 245 1.72 24.88 -9.63
N VAL A 246 0.69 24.07 -9.40
CA VAL A 246 -0.71 24.41 -9.72
C VAL A 246 -1.19 25.61 -8.90
N LEU A 247 -0.88 25.67 -7.60
CA LEU A 247 -1.25 26.81 -6.75
C LEU A 247 -0.59 28.12 -7.21
N LYS A 248 0.68 28.07 -7.63
CA LYS A 248 1.37 29.23 -8.24
C LYS A 248 0.68 29.70 -9.53
N CYS A 249 0.24 28.78 -10.39
CA CYS A 249 -0.52 29.13 -11.59
C CYS A 249 -1.89 29.72 -11.26
N LYS A 250 -2.62 29.15 -10.29
CA LYS A 250 -3.92 29.67 -9.84
C LYS A 250 -3.79 31.09 -9.29
N ASN A 251 -2.78 31.35 -8.47
CA ASN A 251 -2.55 32.69 -7.91
C ASN A 251 -2.18 33.71 -9.00
N ARG A 252 -1.48 33.29 -10.06
CA ARG A 252 -1.22 34.17 -11.23
C ARG A 252 -2.48 34.48 -12.03
N LEU A 253 -3.39 33.52 -12.17
CA LEU A 253 -4.68 33.72 -12.86
C LEU A 253 -5.67 34.57 -12.05
N LEU A 254 -5.54 34.64 -10.73
CA LEU A 254 -6.38 35.47 -9.86
C LEU A 254 -5.84 36.90 -9.67
N LEU A 255 -4.61 37.16 -10.13
CA LEU A 255 -3.94 38.47 -10.09
C LEU A 255 -3.87 39.15 -11.48
N ALA A 256 -4.48 38.54 -12.49
CA ALA A 256 -4.64 39.06 -13.85
C ALA A 256 -6.12 39.34 -14.13
#